data_AF-A0A5K0YRR7-F1
#
_entry.id   AF-A0A5K0YRR7-F1
#
_cell.length_a   1.000
_cell.length_b   1.000
_cell.length_c   1.000
_cell.angle_alpha   90.00
_cell.angle_beta   90.00
_cell.angle_gamma   90.00
#
_symmetry.space_group_name_H-M   'P 1'
#
loop_
_entity.id
_entity.type
_entity.pdbx_description
1 polymer ?
#
loop_
_entity_poly.entity_id
_entity_poly.type
_entity_poly.pdbx_seq_one_letter_code
_entity_poly.pdbx_strand_id
1 'polypeptide(L)'
;DAQVGSVTPLDPSTVASEVHYGRRSGKYTHVKRGTSTVYSQQYPFKGLLNYTSGIIHHVKLEGKLCEDIPLFLLNRKEPCR
;
A
#
# COMPACT_ATOMS: atom_id res chain seq x y z
N ASP A 1 12.14 -6.51 1.55
CA ASP A 1 11.79 -6.46 0.11
C ASP A 1 11.26 -7.82 -0.33
N ALA A 2 10.67 -7.93 -1.51
CA ALA A 2 10.19 -9.19 -2.08
C ALA A 2 11.33 -10.20 -2.28
N GLN A 3 11.01 -11.50 -2.26
CA GLN A 3 12.01 -12.57 -2.38
C GLN A 3 11.55 -13.66 -3.34
N VAL A 4 12.53 -14.30 -4.01
CA VAL A 4 12.34 -15.44 -4.92
C VAL A 4 13.28 -16.58 -4.50
N GLY A 5 12.79 -17.82 -4.55
CA GLY A 5 13.57 -19.02 -4.22
C GLY A 5 13.31 -19.51 -2.80
N SER A 6 14.35 -19.54 -1.96
CA SER A 6 14.18 -19.84 -0.52
C SER A 6 13.64 -18.59 0.18
N VAL A 7 12.33 -18.55 0.38
CA VAL A 7 11.62 -17.35 0.83
C VAL A 7 11.25 -17.43 2.31
N THR A 8 11.36 -16.30 3.00
CA THR A 8 10.82 -16.09 4.36
C THR A 8 9.87 -14.90 4.31
N PRO A 9 8.55 -15.11 4.47
CA PRO A 9 7.58 -14.03 4.44
C PRO A 9 7.88 -12.97 5.51
N LEU A 10 7.76 -11.70 5.14
CA LEU A 10 7.90 -10.59 6.07
C LEU A 10 6.73 -10.55 7.05
N ASP A 11 6.96 -10.01 8.25
CA ASP A 11 5.89 -9.68 9.18
C ASP A 11 5.28 -8.31 8.80
N PRO A 12 4.02 -8.26 8.32
CA PRO A 12 3.38 -7.02 7.89
C PRO A 12 3.15 -6.01 9.01
N SER A 13 3.22 -6.42 10.29
CA SER A 13 3.02 -5.54 11.44
C SER A 13 4.23 -4.64 11.74
N THR A 14 5.39 -4.97 11.17
CA THR A 14 6.65 -4.24 11.39
C THR A 14 6.70 -2.87 10.72
N VAL A 15 5.80 -2.59 9.77
CA VAL A 15 5.72 -1.32 9.04
C VAL A 15 4.28 -0.79 9.05
N ALA A 16 4.09 0.43 9.53
CA ALA A 16 2.78 1.07 9.60
C ALA A 16 2.23 1.43 8.20
N SER A 17 0.91 1.29 8.03
CA SER A 17 0.19 1.66 6.79
C SER A 17 -0.53 2.99 7.00
N GLU A 18 0.07 4.11 6.60
CA GLU A 18 -0.49 5.46 6.86
C GLU A 18 -0.44 6.35 5.61
N VAL A 19 -1.52 7.12 5.40
CA VAL A 19 -1.60 8.14 4.36
C VAL A 19 -1.94 9.48 5.00
N HIS A 20 -1.03 10.44 4.84
CA HIS A 20 -1.24 11.85 5.16
C HIS A 20 -1.86 12.56 3.96
N TYR A 21 -2.92 13.33 4.19
CA TYR A 21 -3.64 14.02 3.13
C TYR A 21 -4.28 15.32 3.56
N GLY A 22 -4.59 16.14 2.56
CA GLY A 22 -5.15 17.46 2.75
C GLY A 22 -5.45 18.12 1.41
N ARG A 23 -6.13 19.26 1.47
CA ARG A 23 -6.58 19.96 0.25
C ARG A 23 -5.46 20.76 -0.44
N ARG A 24 -4.37 21.05 0.26
CA ARG A 24 -3.26 21.87 -0.26
C ARG A 24 -1.95 21.12 -0.13
N SER A 25 -1.15 21.14 -1.19
CA SER A 25 0.21 20.59 -1.17
C SER A 25 1.02 21.15 -0.02
N GLY A 26 1.72 20.28 0.72
CA GLY A 26 2.46 20.65 1.92
C GLY A 26 1.60 20.93 3.16
N LYS A 27 0.27 20.85 3.08
CA LYS A 27 -0.65 20.97 4.24
C LYS A 27 -1.55 19.73 4.34
N TYR A 28 -1.00 18.67 4.91
CA TYR A 28 -1.67 17.39 5.11
C TYR A 28 -2.17 17.24 6.55
N THR A 29 -3.33 17.80 6.84
CA THR A 29 -3.91 17.87 8.20
C THR A 29 -4.66 16.60 8.62
N HIS A 30 -4.88 15.66 7.70
CA HIS A 30 -5.59 14.42 7.96
C HIS A 30 -4.66 13.22 7.80
N VAL A 31 -4.89 12.20 8.62
CA VAL A 31 -4.17 10.92 8.55
C VAL A 31 -5.20 9.79 8.52
N LYS A 32 -5.03 8.85 7.59
CA LYS A 32 -5.75 7.58 7.60
C LYS A 32 -4.77 6.42 7.76
N ARG A 33 -5.16 5.50 8.63
CA ARG A 33 -4.46 4.24 8.88
C ARG A 33 -5.15 3.14 8.09
N GLY A 34 -4.37 2.25 7.53
CA GLY A 34 -4.86 1.08 6.81
C GLY A 34 -4.31 -0.22 7.38
N THR A 35 -4.38 -1.26 6.58
CA THR A 35 -3.87 -2.58 6.91
C THR A 35 -2.76 -2.98 5.96
N SER A 36 -1.90 -3.87 6.42
CA SER A 36 -0.81 -4.44 5.62
C SER A 36 -0.96 -5.96 5.55
N THR A 37 -0.54 -6.53 4.42
CA THR A 37 -0.52 -7.97 4.19
C THR A 37 0.74 -8.38 3.42
N VAL A 38 1.07 -9.67 3.43
CA VAL A 38 2.10 -10.26 2.58
C VAL A 38 1.47 -11.39 1.78
N TYR A 39 1.78 -11.43 0.48
CA TYR A 39 1.35 -12.51 -0.40
C TYR A 39 2.51 -13.47 -0.63
N SER A 40 2.24 -14.78 -0.61
CA SER A 40 3.24 -15.79 -0.94
C SER A 40 2.67 -16.81 -1.92
N GLN A 41 3.52 -17.24 -2.85
CA GLN A 41 3.19 -18.24 -3.85
C GLN A 41 4.21 -19.38 -3.75
N GLN A 42 3.73 -20.54 -3.31
CA GLN A 42 4.56 -21.74 -3.15
C GLN A 42 4.27 -22.77 -4.23
N TYR A 43 5.34 -23.37 -4.74
CA TYR A 43 5.31 -24.45 -5.71
C TYR A 43 5.97 -25.69 -5.10
N PRO A 44 5.20 -26.76 -4.81
CA PRO A 44 5.74 -28.00 -4.22
C PRO A 44 6.33 -28.93 -5.29
N PHE A 45 7.04 -28.37 -6.27
CA PHE A 45 7.60 -29.11 -7.40
C PHE A 45 9.07 -28.75 -7.61
N LYS A 46 9.90 -29.76 -7.89
CA LYS A 46 11.33 -29.57 -8.11
C LYS A 46 11.57 -28.70 -9.35
N GLY A 47 12.44 -27.70 -9.22
CA GLY A 47 12.79 -26.78 -10.30
C GLY A 47 11.93 -25.52 -10.40
N LEU A 48 10.85 -25.42 -9.62
CA LEU A 48 10.08 -24.18 -9.46
C LEU A 48 10.55 -23.41 -8.22
N LEU A 49 10.58 -22.09 -8.32
CA LEU A 49 11.01 -21.18 -7.25
C LEU A 49 9.79 -20.56 -6.59
N ASN A 50 9.77 -20.56 -5.26
CA ASN A 50 8.73 -19.89 -4.48
C ASN A 50 8.92 -18.37 -4.54
N TYR A 51 7.85 -17.65 -4.22
CA TYR A 51 7.85 -16.20 -4.14
C TYR A 51 7.16 -15.74 -2.86
N THR A 52 7.66 -14.66 -2.26
CA THR A 52 6.95 -13.87 -1.26
C THR A 52 7.09 -12.39 -1.58
N SER A 53 6.01 -11.64 -1.46
CA SER A 53 5.99 -10.21 -1.75
C SER A 53 6.68 -9.39 -0.66
N GLY A 54 6.94 -8.12 -0.96
CA GLY A 54 7.08 -7.11 0.10
C GLY A 54 5.78 -6.93 0.89
N ILE A 55 5.81 -6.08 1.91
CA ILE A 55 4.61 -5.71 2.65
C ILE A 55 3.71 -4.86 1.73
N ILE A 56 2.48 -5.30 1.54
CA ILE A 56 1.46 -4.64 0.72
C ILE A 56 0.57 -3.82 1.65
N HIS A 57 0.49 -2.51 1.40
CA HIS A 57 -0.27 -1.57 2.24
C HIS A 57 -1.60 -1.18 1.56
N HIS A 58 -2.71 -1.30 2.29
CA HIS A 58 -4.05 -0.91 1.84
C HIS A 58 -4.61 0.16 2.77
N VAL A 59 -4.79 1.39 2.28
CA VAL A 59 -5.36 2.50 3.05
C VAL A 59 -6.58 3.04 2.32
N LYS A 60 -7.76 2.93 2.95
CA LYS A 60 -9.00 3.49 2.43
C LYS A 60 -9.16 4.94 2.88
N LEU A 61 -9.38 5.82 1.91
CA LEU A 61 -9.65 7.23 2.14
C LEU A 61 -11.14 7.47 1.97
N GLU A 62 -11.73 8.19 2.90
CA GLU A 62 -13.16 8.51 2.90
C GLU A 62 -13.32 10.03 2.83
N GLY A 63 -14.12 10.48 1.88
CA GLY A 63 -14.43 11.90 1.66
C GLY A 63 -15.62 12.04 0.72
N LYS A 64 -16.36 13.16 0.82
CA LYS A 64 -17.40 13.48 -0.17
C LYS A 64 -16.68 13.87 -1.48
N LEU A 65 -16.88 13.09 -2.53
CA LEU A 65 -16.14 13.18 -3.80
C LEU A 65 -16.43 14.44 -4.62
N CYS A 66 -17.40 15.27 -4.22
CA CYS A 66 -18.00 16.25 -5.12
C CYS A 66 -17.60 17.71 -4.92
N GLU A 67 -16.67 18.07 -4.03
CA GLU A 67 -16.24 19.48 -3.97
C GLU A 67 -14.74 19.76 -4.09
N ASP A 68 -13.82 18.86 -3.77
CA ASP A 68 -12.38 19.08 -4.03
C ASP A 68 -11.61 17.76 -3.87
N ILE A 69 -10.82 17.37 -4.87
CA ILE A 69 -10.01 16.14 -4.83
C ILE A 69 -8.88 16.32 -3.81
N PRO A 70 -8.80 15.52 -2.73
CA PRO A 70 -7.70 15.59 -1.79
C PRO A 70 -6.37 15.26 -2.48
N LEU A 71 -5.34 16.07 -2.23
CA LEU A 71 -3.99 15.82 -2.75
C LEU A 71 -3.27 14.88 -1.79
N PHE A 72 -2.75 13.77 -2.33
CA PHE A 72 -1.93 12.80 -1.61
C PHE A 72 -0.49 12.85 -2.13
N LEU A 73 0.47 12.35 -1.34
CA LEU A 73 1.88 12.18 -1.75
C LEU A 73 2.09 11.01 -2.74
N LEU A 74 1.15 10.79 -3.66
CA LEU A 74 1.35 9.98 -4.85
C LEU A 74 1.00 10.87 -6.05
N ASN A 75 1.99 11.09 -6.92
CA ASN A 75 1.94 11.96 -8.11
C ASN A 75 0.94 11.45 -9.18
N ARG A 76 -0.36 11.38 -8.87
CA ARG A 76 -1.41 11.25 -9.88
C ARG A 76 -2.58 12.15 -9.55
N LYS A 77 -2.68 13.24 -10.31
CA LYS A 77 -3.91 13.99 -10.51
C LYS A 77 -4.74 13.22 -11.53
N GLU A 78 -5.74 12.46 -11.10
CA GLU A 78 -6.81 12.04 -12.00
C GLU A 78 -8.04 12.89 -11.67
N PRO A 79 -8.54 13.74 -12.60
CA PRO A 79 -9.72 14.54 -12.38
C PRO A 79 -10.99 13.66 -12.39
N CYS A 80 -11.92 13.96 -11.49
CA CYS A 80 -13.29 13.44 -11.58
C CYS A 80 -13.92 13.92 -12.89
N ARG A 81 -14.61 13.00 -13.58
CA ARG A 81 -15.37 13.28 -14.81
C ARG A 81 -16.76 13.78 -14.49
#